data_AF-A0A1W1ECX9-F1
#
_entry.id   AF-A0A1W1ECX9-F1
#
_cell.length_a   1.000
_cell.length_b   1.000
_cell.length_c   1.000
_cell.angle_alpha   90.00
_cell.angle_beta   90.00
_cell.angle_gamma   90.00
#
_symmetry.space_group_name_H-M   'P 1'
#
loop_
_entity.id
_entity.type
_entity.pdbx_description
1 polymer ?
#
loop_
_entity_poly.entity_id
_entity_poly.type
_entity_poly.pdbx_seq_one_letter_code
_entity_poly.pdbx_strand_id
1 'polypeptide(L)'
;MSNANRHPYVFSYPEIIGLFITFLTILFLLHHENDLEKLVLKESSNYDLTAIYLENMLKHDPKNEQLMLALATTAQKSGNIDLSMKLLTVLKNTKDKSILDKMDKIRYYLLKNRMEHLSKSEKIIAKEDMNKILTNIFNKPLKSMSFIKEWYDEAMWLNDFRSAYRLTTLALKNEEDSYWLKQHYLLALKLHYDEEAEKTFKKLLKFDLSHKEDWLKEIYYSASDNEEYKEAEVILLKLKSISPTWEGEHAQLALRMREYAKASKIYLSLFKKSEDYEVKKAFFIKAINALQYGNLYDEAVSLAKQYDKTYIHDPMMREFFLKLYLSANDLEAASDFSQELLKEGIK
;
A
#
# COMPACT_ATOMS: atom_id res chain seq x y z
N MET A 1 -34.94 98.35 -1.09
CA MET A 1 -35.83 97.21 -0.74
C MET A 1 -35.13 95.93 -1.18
N SER A 2 -34.65 95.17 -0.19
CA SER A 2 -33.81 93.98 -0.36
C SER A 2 -34.68 92.76 -0.67
N ASN A 3 -34.40 92.07 -1.77
CA ASN A 3 -35.12 90.87 -2.22
C ASN A 3 -34.30 89.64 -1.79
N ALA A 4 -34.31 89.35 -0.49
CA ALA A 4 -33.63 88.22 0.12
C ALA A 4 -34.62 87.05 0.30
N ASN A 5 -34.76 86.20 -0.72
CA ASN A 5 -35.26 84.83 -0.59
C ASN A 5 -35.15 84.08 -1.93
N ARG A 6 -33.93 83.78 -2.36
CA ARG A 6 -33.68 82.71 -3.33
C ARG A 6 -32.77 81.70 -2.66
N HIS A 7 -33.36 80.68 -2.05
CA HIS A 7 -32.60 79.50 -1.68
C HIS A 7 -32.09 78.86 -2.98
N PRO A 8 -30.78 78.67 -3.14
CA PRO A 8 -30.25 77.96 -4.30
C PRO A 8 -30.71 76.50 -4.17
N TYR A 9 -31.66 76.09 -5.01
CA TYR A 9 -31.95 74.67 -5.19
C TYR A 9 -30.74 74.04 -5.87
N VAL A 10 -29.97 73.28 -5.09
CA VAL A 10 -28.69 72.68 -5.55
C VAL A 10 -28.94 71.50 -6.49
N PHE A 11 -30.14 70.91 -6.49
CA PHE A 11 -30.53 69.83 -7.40
C PHE A 11 -32.03 69.90 -7.75
N SER A 12 -32.36 69.63 -9.01
CA SER A 12 -33.72 69.45 -9.49
C SER A 12 -34.21 68.01 -9.23
N TYR A 13 -35.52 67.82 -9.01
CA TYR A 13 -36.12 66.49 -8.78
C TYR A 13 -35.74 65.42 -9.82
N PRO A 14 -35.65 65.71 -11.13
CA PRO A 14 -35.19 64.76 -12.13
C PRO A 14 -33.73 64.31 -11.92
N GLU A 15 -32.85 65.19 -11.46
CA GLU A 15 -31.44 64.86 -11.19
C GLU A 15 -31.33 63.93 -9.98
N ILE A 16 -32.13 64.14 -8.93
CA ILE A 16 -32.18 63.24 -7.77
C ILE A 16 -32.66 61.83 -8.18
N ILE A 17 -33.69 61.76 -9.02
CA ILE A 17 -34.19 60.48 -9.55
C ILE A 17 -33.12 59.82 -10.44
N GLY A 18 -32.44 60.60 -11.29
CA GLY A 18 -31.36 60.09 -12.13
C GLY A 18 -30.21 59.52 -11.31
N LEU A 19 -29.81 60.22 -10.24
CA LEU A 19 -28.75 59.80 -9.31
C LEU A 19 -29.16 58.54 -8.54
N PHE A 20 -30.43 58.44 -8.13
CA PHE A 20 -30.97 57.27 -7.46
C PHE A 20 -31.02 56.04 -8.38
N ILE A 21 -31.44 56.20 -9.65
CA ILE A 21 -31.45 55.12 -10.64
C ILE A 21 -30.02 54.67 -10.96
N THR A 22 -29.09 55.60 -11.16
CA THR A 22 -27.68 55.23 -11.40
C THR A 22 -27.09 54.50 -10.21
N PHE A 23 -27.37 54.96 -8.99
CA PHE A 23 -26.95 54.28 -7.77
C PHE A 23 -27.53 52.86 -7.65
N LEU A 24 -28.84 52.68 -7.92
CA LEU A 24 -29.48 51.36 -7.98
C LEU A 24 -28.88 50.46 -9.05
N THR A 25 -28.57 51.02 -10.22
CA THR A 25 -27.97 50.28 -11.34
C THR A 25 -26.55 49.83 -10.99
N ILE A 26 -25.76 50.69 -10.35
CA ILE A 26 -24.41 50.36 -9.86
C ILE A 26 -24.48 49.28 -8.77
N LEU A 27 -25.42 49.40 -7.82
CA LEU A 27 -25.63 48.38 -6.78
C LEU A 27 -26.03 47.04 -7.41
N PHE A 28 -26.93 47.03 -8.38
CA PHE A 28 -27.35 45.82 -9.08
C PHE A 28 -26.19 45.18 -9.87
N LEU A 29 -25.32 46.00 -10.49
CA LEU A 29 -24.12 45.52 -11.20
C LEU A 29 -23.02 45.01 -10.26
N LEU A 30 -22.86 45.60 -9.06
CA LEU A 30 -21.82 45.22 -8.09
C LEU A 30 -22.24 44.09 -7.14
N HIS A 31 -23.55 43.87 -6.95
CA HIS A 31 -24.09 42.82 -6.09
C HIS A 31 -24.89 41.81 -6.92
N HIS A 32 -24.21 41.12 -7.83
CA HIS A 32 -24.76 39.85 -8.30
C HIS A 32 -24.75 38.88 -7.11
N GLU A 33 -25.94 38.45 -6.63
CA GLU A 33 -26.12 37.62 -5.43
C GLU A 33 -25.20 36.37 -5.39
N ASN A 34 -24.76 35.90 -6.55
CA ASN A 34 -23.94 34.71 -6.72
C ASN A 34 -22.42 34.95 -6.57
N ASP A 35 -21.94 36.19 -6.56
CA ASP A 35 -20.49 36.46 -6.58
C ASP A 35 -19.86 36.39 -5.19
N LEU A 36 -20.60 36.82 -4.16
CA LEU A 36 -20.21 36.65 -2.76
C LEU A 36 -20.17 35.17 -2.38
N GLU A 37 -21.17 34.38 -2.79
CA GLU A 37 -21.18 32.94 -2.59
C GLU A 37 -19.95 32.29 -3.26
N LYS A 38 -19.66 32.61 -4.52
CA LYS A 38 -18.46 32.08 -5.20
C LYS A 38 -17.15 32.48 -4.54
N LEU A 39 -17.04 33.70 -4.01
CA LEU A 39 -15.85 34.19 -3.30
C LEU A 39 -15.66 33.43 -1.99
N VAL A 40 -16.71 33.29 -1.19
CA VAL A 40 -16.68 32.53 0.07
C VAL A 40 -16.39 31.05 -0.18
N LEU A 41 -16.93 30.47 -1.26
CA LEU A 41 -16.66 29.07 -1.66
C LEU A 41 -15.24 28.84 -2.20
N LYS A 42 -14.55 29.90 -2.65
CA LYS A 42 -13.16 29.84 -3.14
C LYS A 42 -12.12 30.13 -2.06
N GLU A 43 -12.50 30.77 -0.96
CA GLU A 43 -11.59 31.12 0.14
C GLU A 43 -11.08 29.86 0.85
N SER A 44 -9.75 29.73 0.98
CA SER A 44 -9.09 28.52 1.47
C SER A 44 -8.22 28.72 2.71
N SER A 45 -8.15 29.93 3.27
CA SER A 45 -7.20 30.26 4.33
C SER A 45 -7.84 30.49 5.70
N ASN A 46 -9.04 31.07 5.77
CA ASN A 46 -9.70 31.43 7.03
C ASN A 46 -11.02 30.68 7.24
N TYR A 47 -10.93 29.41 7.60
CA TYR A 47 -12.08 28.51 7.72
C TYR A 47 -13.10 28.97 8.77
N ASP A 48 -12.67 29.56 9.89
CA ASP A 48 -13.57 30.03 10.95
C ASP A 48 -14.43 31.20 10.47
N LEU A 49 -13.81 32.16 9.78
CA LEU A 49 -14.54 33.29 9.21
C LEU A 49 -15.49 32.83 8.09
N THR A 50 -15.02 31.94 7.20
CA THR A 50 -15.85 31.33 6.15
C THR A 50 -17.05 30.60 6.74
N ALA A 51 -16.88 29.87 7.85
CA ALA A 51 -17.98 29.18 8.53
C ALA A 51 -19.04 30.16 9.04
N ILE A 52 -18.63 31.26 9.68
CA ILE A 52 -19.56 32.31 10.16
C ILE A 52 -20.35 32.91 8.99
N TYR A 53 -19.70 33.19 7.85
CA TYR A 53 -20.39 33.70 6.66
C TYR A 53 -21.40 32.70 6.11
N LEU A 54 -21.02 31.43 5.96
CA LEU A 54 -21.90 30.37 5.47
C LEU A 54 -23.08 30.13 6.41
N GLU A 55 -22.86 30.15 7.73
CA GLU A 55 -23.94 30.08 8.72
C GLU A 55 -24.92 31.24 8.59
N ASN A 56 -24.42 32.46 8.38
CA ASN A 56 -25.29 33.63 8.19
C ASN A 56 -26.07 33.54 6.87
N MET A 57 -25.46 33.06 5.79
CA MET A 57 -26.17 32.80 4.52
C MET A 57 -27.28 31.75 4.70
N LEU A 58 -27.00 30.66 5.44
CA LEU A 58 -27.99 29.61 5.73
C LEU A 58 -29.13 30.07 6.66
N LYS A 59 -28.95 31.13 7.45
CA LYS A 59 -30.07 31.74 8.19
C LYS A 59 -31.10 32.36 7.25
N HIS A 60 -30.66 32.88 6.10
CA HIS A 60 -31.52 33.47 5.10
C HIS A 60 -32.04 32.44 4.08
N ASP A 61 -31.24 31.42 3.76
CA ASP A 61 -31.64 30.31 2.88
C ASP A 61 -31.34 28.93 3.52
N PRO A 62 -32.18 28.47 4.46
CA PRO A 62 -31.93 27.24 5.24
C PRO A 62 -32.09 25.95 4.45
N LYS A 63 -32.59 26.02 3.20
CA LYS A 63 -32.78 24.85 2.33
C LYS A 63 -31.70 24.74 1.25
N ASN A 64 -30.75 25.67 1.22
CA ASN A 64 -29.67 25.64 0.24
C ASN A 64 -28.69 24.50 0.53
N GLU A 65 -28.84 23.40 -0.21
CA GLU A 65 -28.03 22.20 -0.05
C GLU A 65 -26.56 22.44 -0.39
N GLN A 66 -26.25 23.38 -1.30
CA GLN A 66 -24.88 23.72 -1.67
C GLN A 66 -24.16 24.47 -0.53
N LEU A 67 -24.83 25.45 0.07
CA LEU A 67 -24.31 26.16 1.24
C LEU A 67 -24.15 25.23 2.45
N MET A 68 -25.11 24.31 2.66
CA MET A 68 -25.00 23.29 3.72
C MET A 68 -23.77 22.39 3.50
N LEU A 69 -23.54 21.93 2.27
CA LEU A 69 -22.39 21.10 1.93
C LEU A 69 -21.07 21.87 2.09
N ALA A 70 -21.04 23.13 1.68
CA ALA A 70 -19.90 24.01 1.85
C ALA A 70 -19.58 24.21 3.34
N LEU A 71 -20.59 24.50 4.16
CA LEU A 71 -20.43 24.64 5.61
C LEU A 71 -19.95 23.32 6.23
N ALA A 72 -20.49 22.18 5.82
CA ALA A 72 -20.03 20.87 6.28
C ALA A 72 -18.55 20.63 5.93
N THR A 73 -18.12 21.02 4.73
CA THR A 73 -16.73 20.91 4.28
C THR A 73 -15.82 21.82 5.10
N THR A 74 -16.22 23.07 5.32
CA THR A 74 -15.46 24.04 6.12
C THR A 74 -15.37 23.59 7.57
N ALA A 75 -16.47 23.11 8.15
CA ALA A 75 -16.51 22.55 9.51
C ALA A 75 -15.61 21.31 9.66
N GLN A 76 -15.55 20.43 8.65
CA GLN A 76 -14.60 19.33 8.63
C GLN A 76 -13.15 19.85 8.69
N LYS A 77 -12.81 20.83 7.85
CA LYS A 77 -11.45 21.39 7.75
C LYS A 77 -11.02 22.16 8.99
N SER A 78 -11.95 22.82 9.69
CA SER A 78 -11.70 23.49 10.97
C SER A 78 -11.71 22.55 12.18
N GLY A 79 -11.94 21.24 11.97
CA GLY A 79 -11.98 20.25 13.05
C GLY A 79 -13.31 20.20 13.82
N ASN A 80 -14.33 20.96 13.41
CA ASN A 80 -15.68 20.88 13.97
C ASN A 80 -16.46 19.69 13.38
N ILE A 81 -16.04 18.49 13.78
CA ILE A 81 -16.54 17.20 13.28
C ILE A 81 -18.05 17.02 13.54
N ASP A 82 -18.54 17.46 14.70
CA ASP A 82 -19.95 17.30 15.09
C ASP A 82 -20.89 18.14 14.23
N LEU A 83 -20.54 19.40 13.97
CA LEU A 83 -21.31 20.26 13.08
C LEU A 83 -21.34 19.68 11.66
N SER A 84 -20.18 19.27 11.15
CA SER A 84 -20.07 18.64 9.84
C SER A 84 -20.99 17.40 9.73
N MET A 85 -20.93 16.48 10.69
CA MET A 85 -21.79 15.29 10.71
C MET A 85 -23.29 15.60 10.77
N LYS A 86 -23.70 16.61 11.55
CA LYS A 86 -25.11 17.04 11.60
C LYS A 86 -25.58 17.55 10.25
N LEU A 87 -24.78 18.39 9.57
CA LEU A 87 -25.11 18.93 8.24
C LEU A 87 -25.20 17.81 7.19
N LEU A 88 -24.26 16.86 7.19
CA LEU A 88 -24.31 15.71 6.27
C LEU A 88 -25.53 14.81 6.51
N THR A 89 -26.02 14.73 7.77
CA THR A 89 -27.23 13.97 8.10
C THR A 89 -28.48 14.60 7.46
N VAL A 90 -28.56 15.93 7.45
CA VAL A 90 -29.64 16.67 6.77
C VAL A 90 -29.57 16.47 5.25
N LEU A 91 -28.36 16.49 4.70
CA LEU A 91 -28.12 16.31 3.26
C LEU A 91 -28.32 14.88 2.74
N LYS A 92 -28.50 13.89 3.62
CA LYS A 92 -28.59 12.46 3.24
C LYS A 92 -29.68 12.16 2.21
N ASN A 93 -30.75 12.95 2.18
CA ASN A 93 -31.91 12.75 1.31
C ASN A 93 -31.93 13.69 0.08
N THR A 94 -30.85 14.42 -0.19
CA THR A 94 -30.76 15.24 -1.41
C THR A 94 -30.90 14.37 -2.65
N LYS A 95 -31.53 14.95 -3.68
CA LYS A 95 -31.62 14.34 -5.02
C LYS A 95 -30.44 14.72 -5.90
N ASP A 96 -29.64 15.71 -5.50
CA ASP A 96 -28.47 16.13 -6.27
C ASP A 96 -27.32 15.13 -6.08
N LYS A 97 -27.05 14.38 -7.16
CA LYS A 97 -25.98 13.39 -7.19
C LYS A 97 -24.60 13.99 -6.93
N SER A 98 -24.32 15.22 -7.38
CA SER A 98 -23.04 15.87 -7.11
C SER A 98 -22.86 16.20 -5.64
N ILE A 99 -23.94 16.53 -4.93
CA ILE A 99 -23.91 16.78 -3.48
C ILE A 99 -23.70 15.46 -2.74
N LEU A 100 -24.42 14.40 -3.12
CA LEU A 100 -24.23 13.06 -2.57
C LEU A 100 -22.78 12.56 -2.72
N ASP A 101 -22.15 12.77 -3.88
CA ASP A 101 -20.77 12.36 -4.14
C ASP A 101 -19.76 13.06 -3.21
N LYS A 102 -19.93 14.37 -3.03
CA LYS A 102 -19.09 15.16 -2.11
C LYS A 102 -19.37 14.79 -0.65
N MET A 103 -20.63 14.57 -0.31
CA MET A 103 -21.07 14.16 1.03
C MET A 103 -20.44 12.83 1.45
N ASP A 104 -20.46 11.82 0.56
CA ASP A 104 -19.82 10.52 0.78
C ASP A 104 -18.33 10.70 1.09
N LYS A 105 -17.62 11.52 0.30
CA LYS A 105 -16.20 11.82 0.50
C LYS A 105 -15.93 12.49 1.85
N ILE A 106 -16.70 13.53 2.21
CA ILE A 106 -16.55 14.22 3.49
C ILE A 106 -16.81 13.25 4.65
N ARG A 107 -17.89 12.48 4.58
CA ARG A 107 -18.25 11.51 5.62
C ARG A 107 -17.15 10.46 5.81
N TYR A 108 -16.56 9.96 4.72
CA TYR A 108 -15.43 9.03 4.78
C TYR A 108 -14.27 9.62 5.60
N TYR A 109 -13.84 10.85 5.30
CA TYR A 109 -12.74 11.48 6.01
C TYR A 109 -13.07 11.85 7.46
N LEU A 110 -14.32 12.22 7.77
CA LEU A 110 -14.75 12.42 9.16
C LEU A 110 -14.64 11.12 9.97
N LEU A 111 -15.08 9.98 9.40
CA LEU A 111 -14.96 8.67 10.04
C LEU A 111 -13.48 8.29 10.22
N LYS A 112 -12.65 8.50 9.19
CA LYS A 112 -11.20 8.26 9.23
C LYS A 112 -10.54 9.05 10.36
N ASN A 113 -10.78 10.36 10.42
CA ASN A 113 -10.21 11.26 11.43
C ASN A 113 -10.65 10.88 12.85
N ARG A 114 -11.89 10.41 13.02
CA ARG A 114 -12.40 9.97 14.32
C ARG A 114 -11.77 8.67 14.80
N MET A 115 -11.26 7.82 13.89
CA MET A 115 -10.85 6.47 14.25
C MET A 115 -9.86 6.42 15.40
N GLU A 116 -8.92 7.36 15.50
CA GLU A 116 -7.90 7.32 16.57
C GLU A 116 -8.51 7.34 17.97
N HIS A 117 -9.64 8.02 18.13
CA HIS A 117 -10.33 8.22 19.42
C HIS A 117 -11.46 7.20 19.68
N LEU A 118 -11.79 6.35 18.72
CA LEU A 118 -12.85 5.35 18.86
C LEU A 118 -12.38 4.12 19.66
N SER A 119 -13.30 3.53 20.42
CA SER A 119 -13.09 2.22 21.05
C SER A 119 -12.95 1.10 20.00
N LYS A 120 -12.50 -0.09 20.41
CA LYS A 120 -12.27 -1.22 19.49
C LYS A 120 -13.54 -1.64 18.73
N SER A 121 -14.70 -1.68 19.39
CA SER A 121 -15.98 -2.02 18.76
C SER A 121 -16.45 -0.92 17.80
N GLU A 122 -16.31 0.34 18.18
CA GLU A 122 -16.67 1.48 17.33
C GLU A 122 -15.79 1.57 16.08
N LYS A 123 -14.50 1.24 16.19
CA LYS A 123 -13.58 1.14 15.04
C LYS A 123 -14.06 0.12 14.01
N ILE A 124 -14.62 -1.00 14.44
CA ILE A 124 -15.15 -2.03 13.52
C ILE A 124 -16.35 -1.45 12.75
N ILE A 125 -17.30 -0.84 13.47
CA ILE A 125 -18.49 -0.22 12.86
C ILE A 125 -18.09 0.91 11.90
N ALA A 126 -17.14 1.76 12.30
CA ALA A 126 -16.63 2.85 11.45
C ALA A 126 -15.99 2.29 10.16
N LYS A 127 -15.18 1.23 10.25
CA LYS A 127 -14.59 0.57 9.07
C LYS A 127 -15.65 -0.02 8.14
N GLU A 128 -16.68 -0.66 8.68
CA GLU A 128 -17.80 -1.16 7.87
C GLU A 128 -18.53 -0.04 7.13
N ASP A 129 -18.78 1.08 7.80
CA ASP A 129 -19.40 2.26 7.20
C ASP A 129 -18.51 2.88 6.13
N MET A 130 -17.20 2.97 6.37
CA MET A 130 -16.24 3.44 5.37
C MET A 130 -16.19 2.52 4.15
N ASN A 131 -16.24 1.19 4.33
CA ASN A 131 -16.31 0.23 3.23
C ASN A 131 -17.60 0.38 2.40
N LYS A 132 -18.75 0.64 3.04
CA LYS A 132 -20.01 0.94 2.33
C LYS A 132 -19.88 2.22 1.49
N ILE A 133 -19.27 3.27 2.06
CA ILE A 133 -19.02 4.53 1.34
C ILE A 133 -18.10 4.29 0.15
N LEU A 134 -16.98 3.58 0.33
CA LEU A 134 -16.08 3.19 -0.75
C LEU A 134 -16.81 2.45 -1.87
N THR A 135 -17.63 1.46 -1.52
CA THR A 135 -18.43 0.70 -2.49
C THR A 135 -19.33 1.62 -3.33
N ASN A 136 -20.00 2.59 -2.68
CA ASN A 136 -20.83 3.56 -3.38
C ASN A 136 -20.01 4.45 -4.32
N ILE A 137 -18.84 4.89 -3.86
CA ILE A 137 -17.91 5.71 -4.64
C ILE A 137 -17.41 4.94 -5.88
N PHE A 138 -17.11 3.65 -5.73
CA PHE A 138 -16.63 2.81 -6.84
C PHE A 138 -17.71 2.43 -7.86
N ASN A 139 -18.99 2.49 -7.50
CA ASN A 139 -20.07 2.21 -8.44
C ASN A 139 -20.35 3.37 -9.41
N LYS A 140 -19.64 4.49 -9.29
CA LYS A 140 -19.78 5.68 -10.14
C LYS A 140 -18.78 5.62 -11.31
N PRO A 141 -19.07 6.23 -12.48
CA PRO A 141 -18.12 6.30 -13.59
C PRO A 141 -16.90 7.14 -13.21
N LEU A 142 -15.71 6.56 -13.41
CA LEU A 142 -14.44 7.07 -12.89
C LEU A 142 -13.78 8.00 -13.91
N LYS A 143 -13.19 9.11 -13.45
CA LYS A 143 -12.90 10.25 -14.33
C LYS A 143 -11.47 10.78 -14.35
N SER A 144 -10.59 10.41 -13.41
CA SER A 144 -9.20 10.90 -13.43
C SER A 144 -8.22 9.99 -12.68
N MET A 145 -6.95 10.03 -13.06
CA MET A 145 -5.88 9.32 -12.36
C MET A 145 -5.68 9.82 -10.92
N SER A 146 -5.89 11.12 -10.67
CA SER A 146 -5.86 11.68 -9.31
C SER A 146 -6.92 11.04 -8.42
N PHE A 147 -8.13 10.81 -8.93
CA PHE A 147 -9.19 10.11 -8.20
C PHE A 147 -8.79 8.65 -7.94
N ILE A 148 -8.27 7.95 -8.94
CA ILE A 148 -7.88 6.54 -8.81
C ILE A 148 -6.80 6.38 -7.73
N LYS A 149 -5.78 7.25 -7.74
CA LYS A 149 -4.71 7.25 -6.74
C LYS A 149 -5.23 7.52 -5.33
N GLU A 150 -6.03 8.59 -5.16
CA GLU A 150 -6.62 8.94 -3.86
C GLU A 150 -7.37 7.76 -3.25
N TRP A 151 -8.27 7.14 -4.01
CA TRP A 151 -9.08 6.05 -3.46
C TRP A 151 -8.35 4.71 -3.38
N TYR A 152 -7.26 4.53 -4.13
CA TYR A 152 -6.41 3.36 -4.01
C TYR A 152 -5.74 3.33 -2.64
N ASP A 153 -5.13 4.44 -2.24
CA ASP A 153 -4.48 4.57 -0.94
C ASP A 153 -5.48 4.35 0.21
N GLU A 154 -6.70 4.84 0.04
CA GLU A 154 -7.79 4.64 1.00
C GLU A 154 -8.26 3.19 1.10
N ALA A 155 -8.43 2.50 -0.04
CA ALA A 155 -8.78 1.08 -0.05
C ALA A 155 -7.69 0.22 0.59
N MET A 156 -6.41 0.53 0.32
CA MET A 156 -5.26 -0.15 0.91
C MET A 156 -5.22 0.05 2.43
N TRP A 157 -5.47 1.27 2.92
CA TRP A 157 -5.51 1.57 4.35
C TRP A 157 -6.64 0.82 5.08
N LEU A 158 -7.78 0.59 4.43
CA LEU A 158 -8.88 -0.24 4.96
C LEU A 158 -8.64 -1.76 4.83
N ASN A 159 -7.59 -2.18 4.12
CA ASN A 159 -7.39 -3.57 3.68
C ASN A 159 -8.51 -4.09 2.77
N ASP A 160 -9.19 -3.21 2.02
CA ASP A 160 -10.16 -3.59 0.99
C ASP A 160 -9.44 -3.89 -0.33
N PHE A 161 -8.74 -5.02 -0.37
CA PHE A 161 -7.92 -5.42 -1.51
C PHE A 161 -8.74 -5.62 -2.81
N ARG A 162 -10.02 -5.99 -2.70
CA ARG A 162 -10.91 -6.14 -3.88
C ARG A 162 -11.16 -4.80 -4.56
N SER A 163 -11.45 -3.78 -3.75
CA SER A 163 -11.62 -2.42 -4.24
C SER A 163 -10.32 -1.85 -4.81
N ALA A 164 -9.20 -2.04 -4.09
CA ALA A 164 -7.88 -1.63 -4.57
C ALA A 164 -7.55 -2.29 -5.92
N TYR A 165 -7.83 -3.58 -6.08
CA TYR A 165 -7.62 -4.33 -7.33
C TYR A 165 -8.48 -3.79 -8.48
N ARG A 166 -9.75 -3.46 -8.20
CA ARG A 166 -10.61 -2.84 -9.19
C ARG A 166 -10.03 -1.50 -9.65
N LEU A 167 -9.56 -0.66 -8.72
CA LEU A 167 -8.93 0.63 -9.03
C LEU A 167 -7.65 0.49 -9.87
N THR A 168 -6.79 -0.49 -9.58
CA THR A 168 -5.61 -0.74 -10.43
C THR A 168 -6.00 -1.20 -11.83
N THR A 169 -7.07 -1.99 -11.97
CA THR A 169 -7.64 -2.36 -13.28
C THR A 169 -8.05 -1.12 -14.09
N LEU A 170 -8.61 -0.12 -13.41
CA LEU A 170 -9.06 1.13 -14.01
C LEU A 170 -7.87 2.05 -14.32
N ALA A 171 -6.85 2.07 -13.46
CA ALA A 171 -5.60 2.76 -13.70
C ALA A 171 -4.98 2.25 -15.01
N LEU A 172 -4.82 0.94 -15.14
CA LEU A 172 -4.25 0.29 -16.33
C LEU A 172 -5.04 0.51 -17.62
N LYS A 173 -6.35 0.82 -17.54
CA LYS A 173 -7.15 1.21 -18.70
C LYS A 173 -6.89 2.65 -19.16
N ASN A 174 -6.52 3.54 -18.23
CA ASN A 174 -6.23 4.93 -18.53
C ASN A 174 -4.76 5.13 -18.91
N GLU A 175 -3.86 4.49 -18.17
CA GLU A 175 -2.42 4.63 -18.31
C GLU A 175 -1.75 3.30 -17.93
N GLU A 176 -1.13 2.63 -18.90
CA GLU A 176 -0.27 1.49 -18.62
C GLU A 176 1.11 2.01 -18.15
N ASP A 177 1.34 1.95 -16.85
CA ASP A 177 2.59 2.31 -16.18
C ASP A 177 3.09 1.14 -15.31
N SER A 178 4.41 1.02 -15.13
CA SER A 178 5.04 -0.02 -14.32
C SER A 178 4.56 -0.01 -12.87
N TYR A 179 4.29 1.18 -12.31
CA TYR A 179 3.72 1.31 -10.97
C TYR A 179 2.38 0.60 -10.86
N TRP A 180 1.42 0.89 -11.75
CA TRP A 180 0.10 0.28 -11.71
C TRP A 180 0.11 -1.20 -12.08
N LEU A 181 0.99 -1.62 -13.00
CA LEU A 181 1.20 -3.02 -13.32
C LEU A 181 1.69 -3.80 -12.08
N LYS A 182 2.64 -3.24 -11.33
CA LYS A 182 3.10 -3.80 -10.06
C LYS A 182 1.98 -3.89 -9.03
N GLN A 183 1.27 -2.79 -8.76
CA GLN A 183 0.20 -2.80 -7.76
C GLN A 183 -0.91 -3.80 -8.15
N HIS A 184 -1.28 -3.84 -9.44
CA HIS A 184 -2.27 -4.78 -9.96
C HIS A 184 -1.83 -6.24 -9.79
N TYR A 185 -0.55 -6.54 -10.09
CA TYR A 185 0.03 -7.86 -9.90
C TYR A 185 -0.01 -8.30 -8.43
N LEU A 186 0.51 -7.48 -7.51
CA LEU A 186 0.57 -7.81 -6.09
C LEU A 186 -0.83 -8.04 -5.50
N LEU A 187 -1.82 -7.24 -5.93
CA LEU A 187 -3.20 -7.40 -5.51
C LEU A 187 -3.87 -8.63 -6.13
N ALA A 188 -3.54 -8.99 -7.38
CA ALA A 188 -4.01 -10.23 -7.99
C ALA A 188 -3.54 -11.45 -7.19
N LEU A 189 -2.26 -11.50 -6.81
CA LEU A 189 -1.72 -12.57 -5.95
C LEU A 189 -2.46 -12.66 -4.62
N LYS A 190 -2.57 -11.52 -3.92
CA LYS A 190 -3.22 -11.45 -2.61
C LYS A 190 -4.68 -11.88 -2.62
N LEU A 191 -5.35 -11.77 -3.77
CA LEU A 191 -6.74 -12.18 -3.97
C LEU A 191 -6.87 -13.57 -4.59
N HIS A 192 -5.76 -14.27 -4.86
CA HIS A 192 -5.68 -15.56 -5.54
C HIS A 192 -6.28 -15.52 -6.96
N TYR A 193 -5.99 -14.45 -7.70
CA TYR A 193 -6.33 -14.29 -9.12
C TYR A 193 -5.12 -14.68 -9.99
N ASP A 194 -4.80 -15.97 -10.00
CA ASP A 194 -3.54 -16.51 -10.53
C ASP A 194 -3.34 -16.20 -12.03
N GLU A 195 -4.41 -16.31 -12.84
CA GLU A 195 -4.34 -16.05 -14.29
C GLU A 195 -4.05 -14.57 -14.57
N GLU A 196 -4.75 -13.66 -13.88
CA GLU A 196 -4.52 -12.23 -13.98
C GLU A 196 -3.14 -11.83 -13.45
N ALA A 197 -2.66 -12.45 -12.38
CA ALA A 197 -1.33 -12.24 -11.85
C ALA A 197 -0.28 -12.62 -12.90
N GLU A 198 -0.36 -13.82 -13.48
CA GLU A 198 0.59 -14.27 -14.51
C GLU A 198 0.58 -13.35 -15.74
N LYS A 199 -0.61 -12.97 -16.22
CA LYS A 199 -0.79 -12.06 -17.36
C LYS A 199 -0.16 -10.70 -17.07
N THR A 200 -0.41 -10.14 -15.90
CA THR A 200 0.09 -8.81 -15.50
C THR A 200 1.60 -8.84 -15.30
N PHE A 201 2.12 -9.91 -14.72
CA PHE A 201 3.56 -10.13 -14.59
C PHE A 201 4.27 -10.17 -15.95
N LYS A 202 3.72 -10.92 -16.91
CA LYS A 202 4.25 -10.96 -18.28
C LYS A 202 4.24 -9.58 -18.93
N LYS A 203 3.25 -8.73 -18.63
CA LYS A 203 3.22 -7.33 -19.08
C LYS A 203 4.29 -6.49 -18.39
N LEU A 204 4.40 -6.59 -17.06
CA LEU A 204 5.37 -5.84 -16.26
C LEU A 204 6.80 -6.09 -16.74
N LEU A 205 7.16 -7.36 -16.98
CA LEU A 205 8.48 -7.73 -17.50
C LEU A 205 8.77 -7.20 -18.91
N LYS A 206 7.76 -6.92 -19.72
CA LYS A 206 7.93 -6.32 -21.05
C LYS A 206 8.05 -4.81 -21.00
N PHE A 207 7.37 -4.19 -20.04
CA PHE A 207 7.28 -2.73 -19.92
C PHE A 207 8.54 -2.14 -19.29
N ASP A 208 9.11 -2.80 -18.28
CA ASP A 208 10.29 -2.32 -17.58
C ASP A 208 11.39 -3.39 -17.54
N LEU A 209 12.07 -3.51 -18.68
CA LEU A 209 13.18 -4.44 -18.85
C LEU A 209 14.40 -4.04 -18.00
N SER A 210 14.61 -2.74 -17.78
CA SER A 210 15.73 -2.21 -17.00
C SER A 210 15.70 -2.65 -15.54
N HIS A 211 14.52 -2.72 -14.93
CA HIS A 211 14.36 -3.12 -13.53
C HIS A 211 13.80 -4.55 -13.38
N LYS A 212 13.93 -5.38 -14.43
CA LYS A 212 13.40 -6.75 -14.44
C LYS A 212 13.85 -7.57 -13.23
N GLU A 213 15.13 -7.48 -12.85
CA GLU A 213 15.64 -8.20 -11.69
C GLU A 213 15.00 -7.68 -10.40
N ASP A 214 14.88 -6.36 -10.24
CA ASP A 214 14.29 -5.75 -9.04
C ASP A 214 12.81 -6.08 -8.90
N TRP A 215 12.06 -6.12 -10.00
CA TRP A 215 10.68 -6.61 -9.99
C TRP A 215 10.58 -8.06 -9.54
N LEU A 216 11.43 -8.93 -10.08
CA LEU A 216 11.47 -10.32 -9.64
C LEU A 216 11.84 -10.46 -8.16
N LYS A 217 12.76 -9.62 -7.63
CA LYS A 217 13.14 -9.60 -6.21
C LYS A 217 11.96 -9.26 -5.31
N GLU A 218 11.30 -8.14 -5.58
CA GLU A 218 10.18 -7.68 -4.77
C GLU A 218 9.05 -8.70 -4.75
N ILE A 219 8.79 -9.32 -5.90
CA ILE A 219 7.77 -10.34 -6.05
C ILE A 219 8.14 -11.62 -5.29
N TYR A 220 9.41 -12.05 -5.35
CA TYR A 220 9.91 -13.17 -4.54
C TYR A 220 9.72 -12.93 -3.04
N TYR A 221 10.11 -11.75 -2.53
CA TYR A 221 9.96 -11.43 -1.12
C TYR A 221 8.48 -11.36 -0.72
N SER A 222 7.62 -10.73 -1.54
CA SER A 222 6.18 -10.69 -1.27
C SER A 222 5.55 -12.08 -1.21
N ALA A 223 5.86 -12.97 -2.17
CA ALA A 223 5.34 -14.34 -2.16
C ALA A 223 5.87 -15.13 -0.96
N SER A 224 7.15 -14.96 -0.62
CA SER A 224 7.73 -15.64 0.55
C SER A 224 7.14 -15.14 1.87
N ASP A 225 6.84 -13.85 2.02
CA ASP A 225 6.27 -13.27 3.24
C ASP A 225 4.82 -13.71 3.46
N ASN A 226 4.10 -14.00 2.37
CA ASN A 226 2.73 -14.56 2.41
C ASN A 226 2.72 -16.10 2.50
N GLU A 227 3.87 -16.76 2.69
CA GLU A 227 4.03 -18.22 2.72
C GLU A 227 3.62 -18.94 1.41
N GLU A 228 3.60 -18.23 0.28
CA GLU A 228 3.29 -18.74 -1.06
C GLU A 228 4.52 -19.39 -1.70
N TYR A 229 5.12 -20.37 -1.01
CA TYR A 229 6.49 -20.84 -1.33
C TYR A 229 6.66 -21.45 -2.73
N LYS A 230 5.63 -22.12 -3.27
CA LYS A 230 5.69 -22.69 -4.63
C LYS A 230 5.86 -21.60 -5.69
N GLU A 231 5.17 -20.49 -5.50
CA GLU A 231 5.27 -19.36 -6.41
C GLU A 231 6.61 -18.65 -6.23
N ALA A 232 7.01 -18.41 -4.98
CA ALA A 232 8.33 -17.85 -4.64
C ALA A 232 9.46 -18.65 -5.33
N GLU A 233 9.35 -19.99 -5.38
CA GLU A 233 10.32 -20.84 -6.06
C GLU A 233 10.37 -20.60 -7.57
N VAL A 234 9.22 -20.51 -8.25
CA VAL A 234 9.16 -20.22 -9.69
C VAL A 234 9.83 -18.89 -10.02
N ILE A 235 9.62 -17.86 -9.19
CA ILE A 235 10.23 -16.54 -9.34
C ILE A 235 11.73 -16.62 -9.09
N LEU A 236 12.15 -17.35 -8.05
CA LEU A 236 13.53 -17.51 -7.67
C LEU A 236 14.36 -18.27 -8.72
N LEU A 237 13.77 -19.25 -9.40
CA LEU A 237 14.41 -19.90 -10.55
C LEU A 237 14.65 -18.94 -11.71
N LYS A 238 13.74 -17.97 -11.94
CA LYS A 238 13.94 -16.89 -12.92
C LYS A 238 15.06 -15.94 -12.46
N LEU A 239 15.09 -15.54 -11.19
CA LEU A 239 16.19 -14.74 -10.62
C LEU A 239 17.55 -15.44 -10.78
N LYS A 240 17.61 -16.75 -10.53
CA LYS A 240 18.83 -17.55 -10.70
C LYS A 240 19.34 -17.55 -12.14
N SER A 241 18.44 -17.49 -13.13
CA SER A 241 18.83 -17.41 -14.54
C SER A 241 19.44 -16.06 -14.92
N ILE A 242 19.17 -15.00 -14.15
CA ILE A 242 19.73 -13.67 -14.33
C ILE A 242 21.04 -13.55 -13.56
N SER A 243 21.04 -13.94 -12.27
CA SER A 243 22.22 -13.91 -11.42
C SER A 243 22.36 -15.21 -10.62
N PRO A 244 23.49 -15.94 -10.72
CA PRO A 244 23.75 -17.14 -9.94
C PRO A 244 23.77 -16.90 -8.41
N THR A 245 23.89 -15.65 -7.95
CA THR A 245 23.94 -15.30 -6.52
C THR A 245 22.68 -15.74 -5.75
N TRP A 246 21.57 -15.96 -6.45
CA TRP A 246 20.29 -16.41 -5.88
C TRP A 246 20.24 -17.90 -5.51
N GLU A 247 21.28 -18.69 -5.82
CA GLU A 247 21.31 -20.12 -5.51
C GLU A 247 21.30 -20.39 -3.99
N GLY A 248 21.88 -19.49 -3.18
CA GLY A 248 21.82 -19.57 -1.72
C GLY A 248 20.42 -19.34 -1.15
N GLU A 249 19.69 -18.37 -1.71
CA GLU A 249 18.28 -18.12 -1.36
C GLU A 249 17.39 -19.30 -1.74
N HIS A 250 17.69 -19.98 -2.85
CA HIS A 250 16.95 -21.17 -3.28
C HIS A 250 17.11 -22.34 -2.31
N ALA A 251 18.31 -22.53 -1.75
CA ALA A 251 18.49 -23.51 -0.69
C ALA A 251 17.70 -23.16 0.59
N GLN A 252 17.63 -21.87 0.95
CA GLN A 252 16.85 -21.41 2.10
C GLN A 252 15.34 -21.58 1.90
N LEU A 253 14.83 -21.24 0.71
CA LEU A 253 13.42 -21.45 0.39
C LEU A 253 13.05 -22.94 0.43
N ALA A 254 13.91 -23.82 -0.11
CA ALA A 254 13.71 -25.26 -0.03
C ALA A 254 13.63 -25.76 1.43
N LEU A 255 14.42 -25.19 2.35
CA LEU A 255 14.30 -25.49 3.78
C LEU A 255 12.93 -25.05 4.35
N ARG A 256 12.43 -23.86 3.99
CA ARG A 256 11.10 -23.37 4.42
C ARG A 256 9.97 -24.27 3.91
N MET A 257 10.12 -24.79 2.69
CA MET A 257 9.23 -25.78 2.08
C MET A 257 9.37 -27.20 2.65
N ARG A 258 10.30 -27.42 3.58
CA ARG A 258 10.64 -28.75 4.15
C ARG A 258 11.19 -29.73 3.11
N GLU A 259 11.75 -29.22 2.01
CA GLU A 259 12.42 -30.01 0.97
C GLU A 259 13.91 -30.19 1.31
N TYR A 260 14.16 -30.82 2.47
CA TYR A 260 15.48 -30.93 3.09
C TYR A 260 16.57 -31.54 2.18
N ALA A 261 16.24 -32.63 1.49
CA ALA A 261 17.16 -33.27 0.54
C ALA A 261 17.51 -32.37 -0.65
N LYS A 262 16.56 -31.55 -1.12
CA LYS A 262 16.80 -30.59 -2.21
C LYS A 262 17.67 -29.44 -1.72
N ALA A 263 17.39 -28.88 -0.55
CA ALA A 263 18.22 -27.86 0.08
C ALA A 263 19.67 -28.33 0.24
N SER A 264 19.87 -29.57 0.72
CA SER A 264 21.19 -30.19 0.84
C SER A 264 21.92 -30.27 -0.50
N LYS A 265 21.25 -30.74 -1.57
CA LYS A 265 21.82 -30.80 -2.92
C LYS A 265 22.22 -29.42 -3.45
N ILE A 266 21.42 -28.38 -3.20
CA ILE A 266 21.73 -27.00 -3.61
C ILE A 266 22.95 -26.47 -2.84
N TYR A 267 23.01 -26.66 -1.52
CA TYR A 267 24.19 -26.28 -0.74
C TYR A 267 25.45 -27.04 -1.17
N LEU A 268 25.33 -28.32 -1.53
CA LEU A 268 26.44 -29.10 -2.05
C LEU A 268 26.91 -28.60 -3.43
N SER A 269 25.98 -28.13 -4.29
CA SER A 269 26.31 -27.43 -5.54
C SER A 269 27.13 -26.18 -5.27
N LEU A 270 26.71 -25.35 -4.30
CA LEU A 270 27.43 -24.15 -3.89
C LEU A 270 28.82 -24.47 -3.31
N PHE A 271 28.92 -25.49 -2.46
CA PHE A 271 30.19 -26.01 -1.95
C PHE A 271 31.15 -26.38 -3.10
N LYS A 272 30.69 -27.09 -4.13
CA LYS A 272 31.53 -27.49 -5.27
C LYS A 272 32.01 -26.31 -6.11
N LYS A 273 31.23 -25.23 -6.19
CA LYS A 273 31.53 -24.02 -6.98
C LYS A 273 32.44 -23.04 -6.24
N SER A 274 32.40 -23.02 -4.91
CA SER A 274 33.21 -22.08 -4.11
C SER A 274 34.69 -22.42 -4.18
N GLU A 275 35.56 -21.42 -4.37
CA GLU A 275 37.01 -21.60 -4.30
C GLU A 275 37.54 -21.38 -2.88
N ASP A 276 36.95 -20.43 -2.15
CA ASP A 276 37.31 -20.10 -0.77
C ASP A 276 37.01 -21.27 0.19
N TYR A 277 38.02 -21.64 0.99
CA TYR A 277 37.96 -22.78 1.90
C TYR A 277 36.91 -22.61 3.01
N GLU A 278 36.82 -21.41 3.61
CA GLU A 278 35.87 -21.13 4.69
C GLU A 278 34.43 -21.12 4.15
N VAL A 279 34.22 -20.56 2.96
CA VAL A 279 32.92 -20.57 2.28
C VAL A 279 32.53 -22.00 1.89
N LYS A 280 33.46 -22.80 1.37
CA LYS A 280 33.25 -24.23 1.09
C LYS A 280 32.78 -24.96 2.33
N LYS A 281 33.55 -24.85 3.41
CA LYS A 281 33.25 -25.46 4.71
C LYS A 281 31.86 -25.07 5.21
N ALA A 282 31.52 -23.79 5.15
CA ALA A 282 30.21 -23.30 5.58
C ALA A 282 29.05 -23.89 4.75
N PHE A 283 29.18 -23.97 3.42
CA PHE A 283 28.14 -24.58 2.58
C PHE A 283 28.03 -26.09 2.80
N PHE A 284 29.14 -26.78 2.99
CA PHE A 284 29.13 -28.21 3.29
C PHE A 284 28.41 -28.51 4.62
N ILE A 285 28.71 -27.75 5.69
CA ILE A 285 27.98 -27.84 6.96
C ILE A 285 26.48 -27.59 6.76
N LYS A 286 26.10 -26.54 6.00
CA LYS A 286 24.69 -26.27 5.68
C LYS A 286 24.02 -27.42 4.93
N ALA A 287 24.74 -28.11 4.04
CA ALA A 287 24.22 -29.27 3.32
C ALA A 287 23.92 -30.45 4.26
N ILE A 288 24.79 -30.73 5.22
CA ILE A 288 24.60 -31.77 6.24
C ILE A 288 23.47 -31.38 7.19
N ASN A 289 23.47 -30.15 7.71
CA ASN A 289 22.42 -29.67 8.61
C ASN A 289 21.04 -29.71 7.97
N ALA A 290 20.94 -29.39 6.67
CA ALA A 290 19.69 -29.52 5.93
C ALA A 290 19.12 -30.96 6.00
N LEU A 291 19.96 -31.98 5.83
CA LEU A 291 19.57 -33.39 5.95
C LEU A 291 19.17 -33.74 7.38
N GLN A 292 19.95 -33.30 8.39
CA GLN A 292 19.62 -33.52 9.80
C GLN A 292 18.26 -32.89 10.19
N TYR A 293 17.95 -31.68 9.70
CA TYR A 293 16.63 -31.05 9.93
C TYR A 293 15.47 -31.85 9.35
N GLY A 294 15.72 -32.63 8.30
CA GLY A 294 14.75 -33.56 7.71
C GLY A 294 14.73 -34.94 8.34
N ASN A 295 15.49 -35.19 9.42
CA ASN A 295 15.71 -36.52 10.00
C ASN A 295 16.30 -37.53 8.99
N LEU A 296 17.07 -37.04 8.01
CA LEU A 296 17.74 -37.82 6.96
C LEU A 296 19.19 -38.12 7.39
N TYR A 297 19.34 -38.80 8.53
CA TYR A 297 20.64 -39.03 9.16
C TYR A 297 21.53 -39.97 8.35
N ASP A 298 20.96 -41.01 7.72
CA ASP A 298 21.73 -41.94 6.89
C ASP A 298 22.37 -41.24 5.69
N GLU A 299 21.61 -40.36 5.02
CA GLU A 299 22.11 -39.54 3.92
C GLU A 299 23.15 -38.52 4.41
N ALA A 300 22.96 -37.94 5.59
CA ALA A 300 23.91 -37.00 6.18
C ALA A 300 25.25 -37.69 6.47
N VAL A 301 25.21 -38.87 7.10
CA VAL A 301 26.39 -39.69 7.39
C VAL A 301 27.07 -40.14 6.09
N SER A 302 26.29 -40.62 5.11
CA SER A 302 26.82 -41.01 3.80
C SER A 302 27.53 -39.85 3.10
N LEU A 303 26.97 -38.64 3.15
CA LEU A 303 27.58 -37.45 2.60
C LEU A 303 28.85 -37.04 3.36
N ALA A 304 28.85 -37.13 4.70
CA ALA A 304 30.02 -36.86 5.52
C ALA A 304 31.19 -37.79 5.20
N LYS A 305 30.95 -39.10 5.09
CA LYS A 305 31.97 -40.11 4.72
C LYS A 305 32.62 -39.85 3.36
N GLN A 306 31.95 -39.14 2.45
CA GLN A 306 32.55 -38.79 1.14
C GLN A 306 33.60 -37.69 1.25
N TYR A 307 33.57 -36.86 2.29
CA TYR A 307 34.37 -35.64 2.40
C TYR A 307 35.17 -35.54 3.70
N ASP A 308 34.99 -36.44 4.66
CA ASP A 308 35.64 -36.39 5.97
C ASP A 308 37.17 -36.33 5.89
N LYS A 309 37.79 -37.11 5.00
CA LYS A 309 39.23 -37.07 4.73
C LYS A 309 39.73 -35.73 4.22
N THR A 310 38.89 -35.01 3.46
CA THR A 310 39.23 -33.67 2.94
C THR A 310 39.44 -32.67 4.08
N TYR A 311 38.76 -32.88 5.20
CA TYR A 311 38.72 -31.99 6.35
C TYR A 311 39.43 -32.55 7.58
N ILE A 312 40.21 -33.62 7.42
CA ILE A 312 40.83 -34.33 8.53
C ILE A 312 41.74 -33.43 9.39
N HIS A 313 42.41 -32.45 8.76
CA HIS A 313 43.26 -31.50 9.45
C HIS A 313 42.53 -30.31 10.07
N ASP A 314 41.23 -30.12 9.79
CA ASP A 314 40.42 -29.03 10.36
C ASP A 314 39.76 -29.45 11.68
N PRO A 315 40.17 -28.89 12.83
CA PRO A 315 39.65 -29.30 14.13
C PRO A 315 38.14 -29.13 14.30
N MET A 316 37.58 -28.05 13.74
CA MET A 316 36.14 -27.78 13.81
C MET A 316 35.36 -28.84 13.05
N MET A 317 35.85 -29.22 11.87
CA MET A 317 35.20 -30.25 11.05
C MET A 317 35.31 -31.64 11.65
N ARG A 318 36.44 -31.99 12.28
CA ARG A 318 36.57 -33.25 13.02
C ARG A 318 35.51 -33.39 14.10
N GLU A 319 35.36 -32.35 14.93
CA GLU A 319 34.34 -32.32 15.98
C GLU A 319 32.94 -32.40 15.38
N PHE A 320 32.69 -31.67 14.28
CA PHE A 320 31.42 -31.70 13.56
C PHE A 320 31.06 -33.11 13.08
N PHE A 321 32.00 -33.83 12.44
CA PHE A 321 31.75 -35.21 11.97
C PHE A 321 31.52 -36.20 13.11
N LEU A 322 32.33 -36.15 14.17
CA LEU A 322 32.13 -37.03 15.32
C LEU A 322 30.75 -36.80 15.95
N LYS A 323 30.35 -35.54 16.14
CA LYS A 323 29.00 -35.21 16.65
C LYS A 323 27.90 -35.72 15.71
N LEU A 324 28.08 -35.56 14.39
CA LEU A 324 27.15 -36.07 13.40
C LEU A 324 26.99 -37.60 13.53
N TYR A 325 28.08 -38.36 13.46
CA TYR A 325 28.06 -39.83 13.52
C TYR A 325 27.44 -40.34 14.82
N LEU A 326 27.80 -39.74 15.96
CA LEU A 326 27.20 -40.06 17.24
C LEU A 326 25.71 -39.72 17.30
N SER A 327 25.30 -38.56 16.76
CA SER A 327 23.88 -38.15 16.74
C SER A 327 23.02 -39.03 15.84
N ALA A 328 23.62 -39.61 14.79
CA ALA A 328 22.99 -40.57 13.89
C ALA A 328 23.00 -42.01 14.45
N ASN A 329 23.61 -42.23 15.62
CA ASN A 329 23.86 -43.55 16.19
C ASN A 329 24.68 -44.50 15.28
N ASP A 330 25.49 -43.94 14.37
CA ASP A 330 26.45 -44.69 13.55
C ASP A 330 27.79 -44.76 14.30
N LEU A 331 27.84 -45.65 15.30
CA LEU A 331 29.03 -45.86 16.14
C LEU A 331 30.22 -46.43 15.36
N GLU A 332 29.95 -47.15 14.28
CA GLU A 332 30.97 -47.69 13.38
C GLU A 332 31.69 -46.54 12.67
N ALA A 333 30.94 -45.61 12.06
CA ALA A 333 31.52 -44.41 11.44
C ALA A 333 32.31 -43.55 12.43
N ALA A 334 31.79 -43.37 13.64
CA ALA A 334 32.48 -42.60 14.69
C ALA A 334 33.80 -43.26 15.10
N SER A 335 33.80 -44.59 15.26
CA SER A 335 34.99 -45.38 15.57
C SER A 335 36.02 -45.32 14.45
N ASP A 336 35.60 -45.57 13.21
CA ASP A 336 36.48 -45.57 12.04
C ASP A 336 37.15 -44.22 11.83
N PHE A 337 36.38 -43.14 11.91
CA PHE A 337 36.90 -41.79 11.79
C PHE A 337 37.89 -41.47 12.93
N SER A 338 37.58 -41.83 14.18
CA SER A 338 38.49 -41.64 15.32
C SER A 338 39.81 -42.40 15.15
N GLN A 339 39.76 -43.63 14.65
CA GLN A 339 40.97 -44.41 14.36
C GLN A 339 41.80 -43.78 13.24
N GLU A 340 41.17 -43.18 12.24
CA GLU A 340 41.86 -42.46 11.17
C GLU A 340 42.59 -41.22 11.69
N LEU A 341 41.97 -40.45 12.60
CA LEU A 341 42.62 -39.32 13.27
C LEU A 341 43.90 -39.73 14.01
N LEU A 342 43.84 -40.84 14.74
CA LEU A 342 45.00 -41.39 15.46
C LEU A 342 46.11 -41.83 14.51
N LYS A 343 45.78 -42.42 13.36
CA LYS A 343 46.75 -42.84 12.34
C LYS A 343 47.50 -41.64 11.73
N GLU A 344 46.80 -40.53 11.52
CA GLU A 344 47.37 -39.28 11.03
C GLU A 344 48.15 -38.50 12.13
N GLY A 345 48.22 -39.05 13.35
CA GLY A 345 48.90 -38.41 14.48
C GLY A 345 48.18 -37.17 15.01
N ILE A 346 46.90 -37.00 14.68
CA ILE A 346 46.07 -35.88 15.09
C ILE A 346 45.45 -36.23 16.45
N LYS A 347 45.73 -35.40 17.46
CA LYS A 347 45.21 -35.55 18.82
C LYS A 347 43.93 -34.78 19.04
#